data_AF-A0A3L7WV98-F1
#
_entry.id   AF-A0A3L7WV98-F1
#
_cell.length_a   1.000
_cell.length_b   1.000
_cell.length_c   1.000
_cell.angle_alpha   90.00
_cell.angle_beta   90.00
_cell.angle_gamma   90.00
#
_symmetry.space_group_name_H-M   'P 1'
#
loop_
_entity.id
_entity.type
_entity.pdbx_description
1 polymer ?
#
loop_
_entity_poly.entity_id
_entity_poly.type
_entity_poly.pdbx_seq_one_letter_code
_entity_poly.pdbx_strand_id
1 'polypeptide(L)' 'MFHQRIEGLGLSIEEGTDAVPHDGRYYVRRGELTDRSYRTLREATRRYEVLKDALAAAAPAALVVSTTAAVELGAA' A
#
# COMPACT_ATOMS: atom_id res chain seq x y z
N MET A 1 8.32 -20.44 -4.82
CA MET A 1 7.42 -19.29 -5.03
C MET A 1 6.94 -18.81 -3.68
N PHE A 2 7.05 -17.51 -3.43
CA PHE A 2 6.60 -16.86 -2.19
C PHE A 2 5.66 -15.70 -2.53
N HIS A 3 4.55 -15.59 -1.81
CA HIS A 3 3.59 -14.49 -1.95
C HIS A 3 2.91 -14.19 -0.62
N GLN A 4 3.06 -12.96 -0.15
CA GLN A 4 2.37 -12.41 1.01
C GLN A 4 1.73 -11.08 0.62
N ARG A 5 0.46 -10.85 0.97
CA ARG A 5 -0.27 -9.63 0.59
C ARG A 5 -1.20 -9.14 1.70
N ILE A 6 -1.36 -7.82 1.80
CA ILE A 6 -2.46 -7.15 2.50
C ILE A 6 -3.36 -6.49 1.44
N GLU A 7 -4.52 -7.12 1.19
CA GLU A 7 -5.49 -6.64 0.18
C GLU A 7 -5.94 -5.20 0.43
N GLY A 8 -6.22 -4.84 1.69
CA GLY A 8 -6.69 -3.49 2.05
C GLY A 8 -5.67 -2.36 1.84
N LEU A 9 -4.40 -2.68 1.60
CA LEU A 9 -3.32 -1.70 1.38
C LEU A 9 -2.68 -1.83 0.00
N GLY A 10 -3.12 -2.81 -0.81
CA GLY A 10 -2.48 -3.19 -2.06
C GLY A 10 -0.99 -3.52 -1.88
N LEU A 11 -0.54 -3.93 -0.70
CA LEU A 11 0.88 -4.12 -0.39
C LEU A 11 1.20 -5.63 -0.43
N SER A 12 2.24 -6.03 -1.17
CA SER A 12 2.67 -7.44 -1.22
C SER A 12 4.19 -7.60 -1.16
N ILE A 13 4.63 -8.80 -0.77
CA ILE A 13 5.97 -9.33 -0.98
C ILE A 13 5.84 -10.56 -1.89
N GLU A 14 6.58 -10.59 -2.99
CA GLU A 14 6.48 -11.61 -4.02
C GLU A 14 7.87 -12.10 -4.45
N GLU A 15 7.98 -13.40 -4.76
CA GLU A 15 9.18 -14.02 -5.36
C GLU A 15 8.73 -15.12 -6.33
N GLY A 16 9.15 -15.02 -7.59
CA GLY A 16 8.83 -16.02 -8.62
C GLY A 16 7.33 -16.23 -8.83
N THR A 17 6.58 -15.13 -8.92
CA THR A 17 5.15 -15.11 -9.31
C THR A 17 5.03 -14.77 -10.79
N ASP A 18 3.84 -14.84 -11.39
CA ASP A 18 3.67 -14.41 -12.80
C ASP A 18 4.02 -12.93 -13.02
N ALA A 19 3.90 -12.12 -11.97
CA ALA A 19 4.22 -10.69 -12.00
C ALA A 19 5.64 -10.36 -11.51
N VAL A 20 6.37 -11.33 -10.94
CA VAL A 20 7.68 -11.12 -10.32
C VAL A 20 8.67 -12.20 -10.78
N PRO A 21 9.82 -11.82 -11.34
CA PRO A 21 10.78 -12.78 -11.85
C PRO A 21 11.25 -13.77 -10.79
N HIS A 22 11.66 -14.95 -11.25
CA HIS A 22 12.25 -15.98 -10.40
C HIS A 22 13.78 -15.86 -10.40
N ASP A 23 14.29 -14.76 -9.85
CA ASP A 23 15.73 -14.42 -9.81
C ASP A 23 16.35 -14.55 -8.41
N GLY A 24 15.63 -15.15 -7.47
CA GLY A 24 16.03 -15.31 -6.07
C GLY A 24 15.95 -14.03 -5.24
N ARG A 25 15.24 -13.00 -5.73
CA ARG A 25 14.98 -11.77 -4.98
C ARG A 25 13.52 -11.67 -4.55
N TYR A 26 13.32 -10.99 -3.43
CA TYR A 26 12.01 -10.68 -2.88
C TYR A 26 11.60 -9.28 -3.26
N TYR A 27 10.43 -9.13 -3.88
CA TYR A 27 9.92 -7.87 -4.41
C TYR A 27 8.80 -7.36 -3.52
N VAL A 28 8.98 -6.17 -2.95
CA VAL A 28 7.92 -5.46 -2.25
C VAL A 28 7.15 -4.63 -3.27
N ARG A 29 5.84 -4.86 -3.40
CA ARG A 29 4.96 -4.23 -4.40
C ARG A 29 3.81 -3.47 -3.76
N ARG A 30 3.35 -2.44 -4.46
CA ARG A 30 2.17 -1.63 -4.17
C ARG A 30 1.25 -1.63 -5.38
N GLY A 31 0.19 -2.45 -5.33
CA GLY A 31 -0.67 -2.75 -6.46
C GLY A 31 0.17 -3.38 -7.58
N GLU A 32 0.15 -2.76 -8.75
CA GLU A 32 0.93 -3.23 -9.90
C GLU A 32 2.39 -2.79 -9.86
N LEU A 33 2.73 -1.78 -9.04
CA LEU A 33 4.06 -1.18 -8.99
C LEU A 33 4.99 -1.93 -8.04
N THR A 34 6.25 -2.09 -8.46
CA THR A 34 7.32 -2.57 -7.57
C THR A 34 7.95 -1.39 -6.84
N ASP A 35 7.91 -1.39 -5.50
CA ASP A 35 8.62 -0.39 -4.67
C ASP A 35 10.12 -0.69 -4.67
N ARG A 36 10.49 -1.92 -4.32
CA ARG A 36 11.91 -2.34 -4.24
C ARG A 36 12.07 -3.86 -4.23
N SER A 37 13.27 -4.32 -4.59
CA SER A 37 13.65 -5.74 -4.48
C SER A 37 14.84 -5.95 -3.54
N TYR A 38 14.83 -7.08 -2.84
CA TYR A 38 15.79 -7.43 -1.79
C TYR A 38 16.34 -8.84 -2.00
N ARG A 39 17.57 -9.09 -1.55
CA ARG A 39 18.18 -10.43 -1.65
C ARG A 39 17.66 -11.39 -0.58
N THR A 40 17.11 -10.87 0.51
CA THR A 40 16.62 -11.69 1.62
C THR A 40 15.18 -11.34 1.97
N LEU A 41 14.42 -12.35 2.40
CA LEU A 41 13.05 -12.16 2.88
C LEU A 41 13.02 -11.20 4.06
N ARG A 42 14.00 -11.28 4.97
CA ARG A 42 14.09 -10.41 6.15
C ARG A 42 14.14 -8.92 5.79
N GLU A 43 14.93 -8.54 4.79
CA GLU A 43 15.00 -7.15 4.33
C GLU A 43 13.68 -6.70 3.67
N ALA A 44 13.07 -7.59 2.87
CA ALA A 44 11.78 -7.32 2.27
C ALA A 44 10.67 -7.15 3.33
N THR A 45 10.63 -8.00 4.35
CA THR A 45 9.68 -7.90 5.47
C THR A 45 9.87 -6.58 6.23
N ARG A 46 11.10 -6.17 6.51
CA ARG A 46 11.35 -4.89 7.18
C ARG A 46 10.83 -3.71 6.37
N ARG A 47 11.03 -3.70 5.04
CA ARG A 47 10.48 -2.65 4.18
C ARG A 47 8.95 -2.69 4.12
N TYR A 48 8.40 -3.89 4.03
CA TYR A 48 6.97 -4.12 4.03
C TYR A 48 6.29 -3.61 5.30
N GLU A 49 6.86 -3.85 6.48
CA GLU A 49 6.37 -3.32 7.75
C GLU A 49 6.41 -1.79 7.78
N VAL A 50 7.53 -1.18 7.35
CA VAL A 50 7.64 0.30 7.26
C VAL A 50 6.56 0.88 6.34
N LEU A 51 6.29 0.25 5.20
CA LEU A 51 5.26 0.70 4.26
C LEU A 51 3.85 0.50 4.82
N LYS A 52 3.61 -0.63 5.50
CA LYS A 52 2.34 -0.91 6.19
C LYS A 52 2.05 0.16 7.23
N ASP A 53 3.03 0.49 8.07
CA ASP A 53 2.87 1.51 9.12
C ASP A 53 2.67 2.90 8.53
N ALA A 54 3.41 3.26 7.48
CA ALA A 54 3.24 4.52 6.78
C ALA A 54 1.84 4.67 6.14
N LEU A 55 1.32 3.59 5.55
CA LEU A 55 -0.02 3.58 4.96
C LEU A 55 -1.11 3.62 6.03
N ALA A 56 -0.93 2.90 7.14
CA ALA A 56 -1.85 2.95 8.28
C ALA A 56 -1.89 4.36 8.91
N ALA A 57 -0.73 5.02 9.03
CA ALA A 57 -0.64 6.39 9.53
C ALA A 57 -1.26 7.44 8.59
N ALA A 58 -1.30 7.17 7.27
CA ALA A 58 -1.95 8.03 6.29
C ALA A 58 -3.49 7.86 6.26
N ALA A 59 -4.01 6.72 6.74
CA ALA A 59 -5.42 6.36 6.63
C ALA A 59 -6.45 7.24 7.39
N PRO A 60 -6.13 8.02 8.46
CA PRO A 60 -7.13 8.91 9.06
C PRO A 60 -7.17 10.34 8.47
N ALA A 61 -6.40 10.68 7.42
CA ALA A 61 -6.42 12.04 6.85
C ALA A 61 -7.29 12.20 5.58
N ALA A 62 -7.72 11.11 4.95
CA ALA A 62 -8.45 11.16 3.67
C ALA A 62 -9.98 11.18 3.80
N LEU A 63 -10.53 11.17 5.03
CA LEU A 63 -11.97 11.19 5.29
C LEU A 63 -12.42 12.46 6.01
N VAL A 64 -12.01 13.63 5.50
CA VAL A 64 -12.70 14.90 5.77
C VAL A 64 -13.00 15.54 4.42
N VAL A 65 -13.96 14.97 3.69
CA VAL A 65 -14.67 15.71 2.65
C VAL A 65 -15.56 16.71 3.38
N SER A 66 -15.15 17.97 3.32
CA SER A 66 -15.93 19.13 3.72
C SER A 66 -17.32 19.10 3.08
N THR A 67 -18.37 18.85 3.88
CA THR A 67 -19.72 19.29 3.49
C THR A 67 -19.95 20.67 4.12
N THR A 68 -19.40 21.69 3.48
CA THR A 68 -19.96 23.05 3.58
C THR A 68 -20.81 23.23 2.35
N ALA A 69 -22.13 23.14 2.51
CA ALA A 69 -23.08 23.75 1.59
C ALA A 69 -23.79 24.85 2.38
N ALA A 70 -23.43 26.09 2.11
CA ALA A 70 -24.04 27.28 2.66
C ALA A 70 -25.27 27.68 1.81
N VAL A 71 -26.30 28.16 2.52
CA VAL A 71 -27.28 29.20 2.14
C VAL A 71 -28.28 28.89 1.01
N GLU A 72 -29.57 28.93 1.36
CA GLU A 72 -30.48 29.95 0.83
C GLU A 72 -31.35 30.52 1.96
N LEU A 73 -31.26 31.85 2.11
CA LEU A 73 -32.13 32.70 2.93
C LEU A 73 -33.50 32.80 2.24
N GLY A 74 -34.52 32.18 2.81
CA GLY A 74 -35.92 32.49 2.50
C GLY A 74 -36.35 33.71 3.29
N ALA A 75 -36.31 34.88 2.66
CA ALA A 75 -36.97 36.08 3.15
C ALA A 75 -38.49 35.86 3.17
N ALA A 76 -39.13 36.18 4.30
CA ALA A 76 -40.58 36.26 4.47
C ALA A 76 -41.03 37.71 4.48
#